data_AF-A0A951CU98-F1
#
_entry.id   AF-A0A951CU98-F1
#
_cell.length_a   1.000
_cell.length_b   1.000
_cell.length_c   1.000
_cell.angle_alpha   90.00
_cell.angle_beta   90.00
_cell.angle_gamma   90.00
#
_symmetry.space_group_name_H-M   'P 1'
#
loop_
_entity.id
_entity.type
_entity.pdbx_description
1 polymer ?
#
loop_
_entity_poly.entity_id
_entity_poly.type
_entity_poly.pdbx_seq_one_letter_code
_entity_poly.pdbx_strand_id
1 'polypeptide(L)'
;MARGWESKAVESQIEAAENRASRAQKVRATAEEINFERERESLELSRTRVLQDIKSARNARYRDLLNRSLQFLDEKLKALNEKR
;
A
#
# COMPACT_ATOMS: atom_id res chain seq x y z
N MET A 1 7.72 -21.89 -8.12
CA MET A 1 8.23 -21.37 -6.83
C MET A 1 8.50 -19.87 -6.95
N ALA A 2 7.44 -19.07 -6.85
CA ALA A 2 7.44 -17.60 -6.87
C ALA A 2 6.03 -17.13 -6.42
N ARG A 3 5.53 -17.56 -5.24
CA ARG A 3 5.81 -16.94 -3.93
C ARG A 3 5.53 -15.42 -3.96
N GLY A 4 4.45 -14.98 -3.31
CA GLY A 4 4.19 -13.56 -3.07
C GLY A 4 2.93 -12.93 -3.68
N TRP A 5 1.89 -13.71 -4.02
CA TRP A 5 0.52 -13.16 -4.19
C TRP A 5 -0.43 -13.82 -3.17
N GLU A 6 -0.06 -13.74 -1.90
CA GLU A 6 -0.83 -14.27 -0.76
C GLU A 6 -1.58 -13.16 -0.01
N SER A 7 -2.07 -12.16 -0.76
CA SER A 7 -3.11 -11.22 -0.29
C SER A 7 -4.49 -11.90 -0.28
N LYS A 8 -4.60 -13.03 0.43
CA LYS A 8 -5.84 -13.77 0.73
C LYS A 8 -6.15 -13.67 2.23
N ALA A 9 -6.60 -12.50 2.66
CA ALA A 9 -7.36 -12.30 3.89
C ALA A 9 -8.68 -11.58 3.48
N VAL A 10 -9.90 -12.05 3.78
CA VAL A 10 -10.48 -12.61 5.02
C VAL A 10 -10.56 -11.53 6.11
N GLU A 11 -11.73 -10.97 6.46
CA GLU A 11 -13.08 -11.12 5.86
C GLU A 11 -13.82 -9.73 5.84
N SER A 12 -15.08 -9.43 6.22
CA SER A 12 -16.23 -10.20 6.75
C SER A 12 -17.60 -9.60 6.35
N GLN A 13 -18.70 -10.23 6.79
CA GLN A 13 -20.08 -9.99 6.35
C GLN A 13 -20.74 -8.74 6.96
N ILE A 14 -21.70 -8.15 6.23
CA ILE A 14 -22.49 -6.98 6.68
C ILE A 14 -23.97 -7.38 6.87
N GLU A 15 -24.26 -7.98 8.03
CA GLU A 15 -25.59 -8.52 8.33
C GLU A 15 -26.61 -7.46 8.80
N ALA A 16 -27.67 -7.26 8.00
CA ALA A 16 -28.99 -6.76 8.40
C ALA A 16 -29.12 -5.34 9.01
N ALA A 17 -30.38 -4.93 9.23
CA ALA A 17 -30.98 -3.99 8.28
C ALA A 17 -31.63 -2.72 8.84
N GLU A 18 -31.46 -2.34 10.11
CA GLU A 18 -32.07 -1.08 10.62
C GLU A 18 -31.07 -0.10 11.25
N ASN A 19 -29.90 -0.59 11.68
CA ASN A 19 -28.73 0.26 12.01
C ASN A 19 -28.05 0.87 10.75
N ARG A 20 -28.77 0.99 9.62
CA ARG A 20 -28.19 1.14 8.28
C ARG A 20 -27.40 2.43 8.07
N ALA A 21 -27.85 3.58 8.57
CA ALA A 21 -27.18 4.86 8.32
C ALA A 21 -25.86 5.00 9.09
N SER A 22 -25.89 4.79 10.40
CA SER A 22 -24.71 4.82 11.29
C SER A 22 -23.71 3.72 10.93
N ARG A 23 -24.18 2.52 10.59
CA ARG A 23 -23.31 1.44 10.10
C ARG A 23 -22.75 1.74 8.72
N ALA A 24 -23.50 2.34 7.79
CA ALA A 24 -22.96 2.72 6.48
C ALA A 24 -21.85 3.78 6.59
N GLN A 25 -21.99 4.77 7.48
CA GLN A 25 -20.93 5.74 7.72
C GLN A 25 -19.68 5.09 8.34
N LYS A 26 -19.85 4.22 9.34
CA LYS A 26 -18.73 3.45 9.92
C LYS A 26 -18.08 2.51 8.90
N VAL A 27 -18.87 1.81 8.09
CA VAL A 27 -18.38 0.90 7.03
C VAL A 27 -17.61 1.66 5.95
N ARG A 28 -18.04 2.87 5.58
CA ARG A 28 -17.29 3.75 4.66
C ARG A 28 -15.95 4.17 5.26
N ALA A 29 -15.94 4.66 6.50
CA ALA A 29 -14.69 4.99 7.20
C ALA A 29 -13.74 3.78 7.25
N THR A 30 -14.22 2.60 7.66
CA THR A 30 -13.37 1.39 7.67
C THR A 30 -12.93 0.94 6.27
N ALA A 31 -13.72 1.18 5.22
CA ALA A 31 -13.32 0.87 3.85
C ALA A 31 -12.25 1.84 3.32
N GLU A 32 -12.33 3.11 3.71
CA GLU A 32 -11.33 4.15 3.43
C GLU A 32 -10.03 3.88 4.20
N GLU A 33 -10.11 3.50 5.49
CA GLU A 33 -8.99 3.05 6.31
C GLU A 33 -8.31 1.79 5.73
N ILE A 34 -9.08 0.74 5.41
CA ILE A 34 -8.56 -0.50 4.80
C ILE A 34 -7.91 -0.22 3.43
N ASN A 35 -8.45 0.69 2.63
CA ASN A 35 -7.85 1.05 1.34
C ASN A 35 -6.58 1.90 1.52
N PHE A 36 -6.54 2.79 2.50
CA PHE A 36 -5.32 3.52 2.90
C PHE A 36 -4.21 2.55 3.34
N GLU A 37 -4.52 1.57 4.18
CA GLU A 37 -3.56 0.57 4.66
C GLU A 37 -3.02 -0.28 3.49
N ARG A 38 -3.91 -0.74 2.59
CA ARG A 38 -3.52 -1.46 1.37
C ARG A 38 -2.63 -0.64 0.43
N GLU A 39 -2.94 0.65 0.22
CA GLU A 39 -2.10 1.51 -0.63
C GLU A 39 -0.72 1.72 0.02
N ARG A 40 -0.68 1.95 1.33
CA ARG A 40 0.55 2.09 2.10
C ARG A 40 1.40 0.83 2.05
N GLU A 41 0.84 -0.34 2.32
CA GLU A 41 1.54 -1.63 2.22
C GLU A 41 2.12 -1.88 0.82
N SER A 42 1.34 -1.59 -0.23
CA SER A 42 1.76 -1.74 -1.62
C SER A 42 2.95 -0.83 -1.97
N LEU A 43 2.96 0.41 -1.47
CA LEU A 43 4.06 1.35 -1.60
C LEU A 43 5.29 0.94 -0.77
N GLU A 44 5.13 0.48 0.48
CA GLU A 44 6.23 0.01 1.34
C GLU A 44 6.89 -1.27 0.79
N LEU A 45 6.11 -2.19 0.23
CA LEU A 45 6.63 -3.37 -0.48
C LEU A 45 7.41 -2.98 -1.74
N SER A 46 6.87 -2.02 -2.52
CA SER A 46 7.53 -1.50 -3.72
C SER A 46 8.85 -0.79 -3.39
N ARG A 47 8.85 0.04 -2.34
CA ARG A 47 10.04 0.71 -1.78
C ARG A 47 11.11 -0.30 -1.38
N THR A 48 10.70 -1.36 -0.68
CA THR A 48 11.60 -2.42 -0.20
C THR A 48 12.25 -3.17 -1.36
N ARG A 49 11.52 -3.46 -2.45
CA ARG A 49 12.07 -4.05 -3.68
C ARG A 49 13.11 -3.13 -4.34
N VAL A 50 12.77 -1.86 -4.57
CA VAL A 50 13.69 -0.88 -5.15
C VAL A 50 14.98 -0.72 -4.31
N LEU A 51 14.89 -0.78 -2.97
CA LEU A 51 16.06 -0.79 -2.09
C LEU A 51 16.93 -2.05 -2.20
N GLN A 52 16.36 -3.21 -2.55
CA GLN A 52 17.11 -4.43 -2.84
C GLN A 52 17.75 -4.37 -4.25
N ASP A 53 17.04 -3.79 -5.22
CA ASP A 53 17.57 -3.55 -6.56
C ASP A 53 18.75 -2.57 -6.54
N ILE A 54 18.67 -1.46 -5.77
CA ILE A 54 19.79 -0.51 -5.60
C ILE A 54 21.04 -1.17 -5.01
N LYS A 55 20.86 -2.15 -4.10
CA LYS A 55 21.95 -2.90 -3.47
C LYS A 55 22.62 -3.90 -4.41
N SER A 56 21.88 -4.45 -5.38
CA SER A 56 22.38 -5.42 -6.36
C SER A 56 22.82 -4.79 -7.69
N ALA A 57 22.33 -3.58 -8.01
CA ALA A 57 22.61 -2.85 -9.24
C ALA A 57 24.10 -2.45 -9.38
N ARG A 58 24.77 -3.08 -10.35
CA ARG A 58 26.18 -2.78 -10.72
C ARG A 58 26.32 -1.67 -11.78
N ASN A 59 25.24 -1.31 -12.46
CA ASN A 59 25.22 -0.26 -13.50
C ASN A 59 24.77 1.07 -12.89
N ALA A 60 25.65 2.09 -12.94
CA ALA A 60 25.39 3.41 -12.37
C ALA A 60 24.09 4.05 -12.92
N ARG A 61 23.89 4.06 -14.25
CA ARG A 61 22.70 4.65 -14.89
C ARG A 61 21.40 3.95 -14.48
N TYR A 62 21.45 2.65 -14.21
CA TYR A 62 20.30 1.90 -13.69
C TYR A 62 20.06 2.20 -12.20
N ARG A 63 21.12 2.33 -11.40
CA ARG A 63 21.05 2.75 -10.00
C ARG A 63 20.49 4.17 -9.85
N ASP A 64 20.83 5.10 -10.74
CA ASP A 64 20.27 6.45 -10.77
C ASP A 64 18.78 6.47 -11.08
N LEU A 65 18.31 5.58 -11.98
CA LEU A 65 16.89 5.39 -12.25
C LEU A 65 16.16 4.86 -11.00
N LEU A 66 16.71 3.82 -10.36
CA LEU A 66 16.14 3.26 -9.14
C LEU A 66 16.13 4.25 -7.97
N ASN A 67 17.16 5.09 -7.82
CA ASN A 67 17.18 6.16 -6.82
C ASN A 67 16.02 7.16 -7.02
N ARG A 68 15.72 7.53 -8.28
CA ARG A 68 14.57 8.41 -8.60
C ARG A 68 13.23 7.71 -8.33
N SER A 69 13.12 6.42 -8.68
CA SER A 69 11.95 5.61 -8.34
C SER A 69 11.73 5.49 -6.84
N LEU A 70 12.81 5.40 -6.05
CA LEU A 70 12.75 5.39 -4.59
C LEU A 70 12.23 6.72 -4.03
N GLN A 71 12.76 7.86 -4.52
CA GLN A 71 12.29 9.19 -4.11
C GLN A 71 10.78 9.37 -4.38
N PHE A 72 10.31 8.98 -5.57
CA PHE A 72 8.89 9.03 -5.93
C PHE A 72 7.99 8.14 -5.05
N LEU A 73 8.50 6.98 -4.60
CA LEU A 73 7.77 6.12 -3.65
C LEU A 73 7.74 6.71 -2.24
N ASP A 74 8.83 7.34 -1.80
CA ASP A 74 8.92 8.00 -0.49
C ASP A 74 8.05 9.27 -0.43
N GLU A 75 8.02 10.06 -1.52
CA GLU A 75 7.08 11.18 -1.71
C GLU A 75 5.63 10.71 -1.65
N LYS A 76 5.29 9.59 -2.31
CA LYS A 76 3.94 9.01 -2.25
C LYS A 76 3.58 8.51 -0.85
N LEU A 77 4.49 7.84 -0.15
CA LEU A 77 4.25 7.41 1.23
C LEU A 77 4.04 8.59 2.17
N LYS A 78 4.82 9.66 2.00
CA LYS A 78 4.64 10.92 2.75
C LYS A 78 3.28 11.55 2.44
N ALA A 79 2.94 11.75 1.17
CA ALA A 79 1.69 12.36 0.74
C ALA A 79 0.44 11.49 0.98
N LEU A 80 0.60 10.18 1.22
CA LEU A 80 -0.44 9.30 1.70
C LEU A 80 -0.63 9.50 3.21
N ASN A 81 0.44 9.37 4.01
CA ASN A 81 0.40 9.56 5.46
C ASN A 81 -0.09 10.97 5.89
N GLU A 82 0.14 12.00 5.06
CA GLU A 82 -0.35 13.38 5.28
C GLU A 82 -1.84 13.59 4.96
N LYS A 83 -2.55 12.56 4.48
CA LYS A 83 -4.01 12.59 4.23
C LYS A 83 -4.86 11.90 5.31
N ARG A 84 -4.23 11.45 6.40
CA ARG A 84 -4.86 10.72 7.51
C ARG A 84 -5.01 11.61 8.74
#